data_AF-A0AAD6TY07-F1
#
_entry.id   AF-A0AAD6TY07-F1
#
_cell.length_a   1.000
_cell.length_b   1.000
_cell.length_c   1.000
_cell.angle_alpha   90.00
_cell.angle_beta   90.00
_cell.angle_gamma   90.00
#
_symmetry.space_group_name_H-M   'P 1'
#
loop_
_entity.id
_entity.type
_entity.pdbx_description
1 polymer ?
#
loop_
_entity_poly.entity_id
_entity_poly.type
_entity_poly.pdbx_seq_one_letter_code
_entity_poly.pdbx_strand_id
1 'polypeptide(L)'
;MREDFMFSRPRHVLTWFCHVPTAFRHEPATALVRGQLQTDVDGYIITVPGTTQTSVKGVFAAGDVQDKRYRQAITSAGTGCMAALEAERLISEEEEAHEG
;
A
#
# COMPACT_ATOMS: atom_id res chain seq x y z
N MET A 1 12.35 -5.64 -19.43
CA MET A 1 13.64 -5.56 -18.70
C MET A 1 14.15 -4.13 -18.76
N ARG A 2 13.82 -3.33 -17.75
CA ARG A 2 14.57 -2.19 -17.19
C ARG A 2 13.80 -1.78 -15.94
N GLU A 3 14.35 -2.18 -14.80
CA GLU A 3 13.87 -1.84 -13.47
C GLU A 3 14.68 -0.62 -13.03
N ASP A 4 14.07 0.57 -13.07
CA ASP A 4 14.70 1.76 -12.48
C ASP A 4 14.38 1.75 -10.98
N PHE A 5 15.27 1.09 -10.24
CA PHE A 5 15.30 1.00 -8.80
C PHE A 5 15.97 2.26 -8.24
N MET A 6 15.18 3.25 -7.79
CA MET A 6 15.74 4.38 -7.05
C MET A 6 15.81 4.05 -5.57
N PHE A 7 16.95 3.49 -5.15
CA PHE A 7 17.28 3.22 -3.76
C PHE A 7 17.86 4.48 -3.11
N SER A 8 17.06 5.16 -2.29
CA SER A 8 17.55 6.05 -1.23
C SER A 8 17.14 5.44 0.12
N ARG A 9 18.13 5.11 0.95
CA ARG A 9 18.05 4.41 2.26
C ARG A 9 17.29 5.23 3.35
N PRO A 10 17.03 4.70 4.58
CA PRO A 10 16.94 3.31 5.08
C PRO A 10 15.62 2.98 5.84
N ARG A 11 15.09 1.78 5.61
CA ARG A 11 14.19 0.97 6.49
C ARG A 11 12.82 1.58 6.88
N HIS A 12 11.77 0.79 6.70
CA HIS A 12 10.41 0.91 7.27
C HIS A 12 9.26 1.46 6.41
N VAL A 13 9.48 2.06 5.22
CA VAL A 13 8.34 2.45 4.35
C VAL A 13 8.54 2.00 2.92
N LEU A 14 7.72 1.02 2.50
CA LEU A 14 7.60 0.59 1.10
C LEU A 14 6.40 1.30 0.47
N THR A 15 6.61 2.50 -0.07
CA THR A 15 5.59 3.15 -0.90
C THR A 15 5.72 2.62 -2.33
N TRP A 16 4.78 1.75 -2.74
CA TRP A 16 4.79 1.13 -4.05
C TRP A 16 4.07 2.02 -5.07
N PHE A 17 4.81 2.54 -6.06
CA PHE A 17 4.26 3.27 -7.19
C PHE A 17 4.35 2.38 -8.44
N CYS A 18 3.24 1.75 -8.82
CA CYS A 18 3.19 0.99 -10.07
C CYS A 18 2.49 1.82 -11.15
N HIS A 19 3.27 2.32 -12.11
CA HIS A 19 2.72 2.76 -13.40
C HIS A 19 2.39 1.51 -14.23
N VAL A 20 1.14 1.35 -14.66
CA VAL A 20 0.65 0.15 -15.37
C VAL A 20 0.94 0.25 -16.86
N PRO A 21 1.64 -0.71 -17.49
CA PRO A 21 1.55 -0.91 -18.93
C PRO A 21 0.53 -2.01 -19.26
N THR A 22 -0.31 -1.70 -20.26
CA THR A 22 -1.08 -2.61 -21.12
C THR A 22 -2.16 -3.50 -20.49
N ALA A 23 -3.39 -3.21 -20.91
CA ALA A 23 -4.59 -3.97 -20.66
C ALA A 23 -4.52 -5.40 -21.25
N PHE A 24 -4.33 -6.40 -20.39
CA PHE A 24 -5.00 -7.70 -20.46
C PHE A 24 -4.70 -8.43 -19.14
N ARG A 25 -5.71 -8.57 -18.26
CA ARG A 25 -5.65 -9.11 -16.88
C ARG A 25 -5.32 -8.07 -15.80
N HIS A 26 -6.36 -7.59 -15.12
CA HIS A 26 -6.27 -6.89 -13.83
C HIS A 26 -5.98 -7.90 -12.72
N GLU A 27 -4.80 -8.51 -12.73
CA GLU A 27 -4.32 -9.21 -11.53
C GLU A 27 -3.69 -8.15 -10.62
N PRO A 28 -4.24 -7.90 -9.42
CA PRO A 28 -3.58 -7.02 -8.49
C PRO A 28 -2.20 -7.61 -8.18
N ALA A 29 -1.18 -6.75 -8.07
CA ALA A 29 0.21 -7.15 -7.80
C ALA A 29 0.42 -7.63 -6.35
N THR A 30 -0.54 -8.40 -5.81
CA THR A 30 -0.52 -8.95 -4.45
C THR A 30 0.36 -10.19 -4.34
N ALA A 31 1.03 -10.63 -5.42
CA ALA A 31 1.92 -11.80 -5.41
C ALA A 31 2.99 -11.73 -4.30
N LEU A 32 3.46 -10.52 -3.96
CA LEU A 32 4.44 -10.29 -2.89
C LEU A 32 3.84 -10.43 -1.47
N VAL A 33 2.54 -10.21 -1.31
CA VAL A 33 1.84 -10.18 0.00
C VAL A 33 0.86 -11.34 0.19
N ARG A 34 0.80 -12.28 -0.76
CA ARG A 34 -0.08 -13.47 -0.69
C ARG A 34 0.20 -14.26 0.59
N GLY A 35 -0.84 -14.48 1.38
CA GLY A 35 -0.78 -15.25 2.63
C GLY A 35 -0.27 -14.45 3.85
N GLN A 36 0.19 -13.22 3.67
CA GLN A 36 0.63 -12.35 4.77
C GLN A 36 -0.42 -11.31 5.14
N LEU A 37 -1.21 -10.85 4.17
CA LEU A 37 -2.30 -9.89 4.36
C LEU A 37 -3.65 -10.54 4.04
N GLN A 38 -4.69 -10.08 4.73
CA GLN A 38 -6.06 -10.44 4.37
C GLN A 38 -6.41 -9.88 2.99
N THR A 39 -6.86 -10.78 2.12
CA THR A 39 -7.28 -10.44 0.76
C THR A 39 -8.69 -10.98 0.52
N ASP A 40 -9.45 -10.29 -0.31
CA ASP A 40 -10.77 -10.72 -0.76
C ASP A 40 -10.66 -11.88 -1.75
N VAL A 41 -11.79 -12.50 -2.10
CA VAL A 41 -11.84 -13.63 -3.06
C VAL A 41 -11.24 -13.30 -4.43
N ASP A 42 -11.27 -12.02 -4.81
CA ASP A 42 -10.72 -11.48 -6.05
C ASP A 42 -9.21 -11.13 -5.94
N GLY A 43 -8.60 -11.29 -4.76
CA GLY A 43 -7.19 -11.01 -4.50
C GLY A 43 -6.82 -9.56 -4.18
N TYR A 44 -7.82 -8.70 -3.91
CA TYR A 44 -7.63 -7.32 -3.44
C TYR A 44 -7.35 -7.29 -1.94
N ILE A 45 -6.49 -6.37 -1.48
CA ILE A 45 -6.16 -6.24 -0.05
C ILE A 45 -7.36 -5.64 0.69
N ILE A 46 -7.75 -6.27 1.79
CA ILE A 46 -8.81 -5.77 2.66
C ILE A 46 -8.20 -4.72 3.60
N THR A 47 -8.74 -3.50 3.53
CA THR A 47 -8.41 -2.40 4.44
C THR A 47 -9.58 -2.07 5.35
N VAL A 48 -9.29 -1.44 6.49
CA VAL A 48 -10.34 -0.94 7.38
C VAL A 48 -11.07 0.24 6.70
N PRO A 49 -12.42 0.21 6.59
CA PRO A 49 -13.18 1.23 5.87
C PRO A 49 -12.85 2.66 6.33
N GLY A 50 -12.47 3.51 5.39
CA GLY A 50 -12.11 4.91 5.66
C GLY A 50 -10.64 5.15 6.06
N THR A 51 -9.82 4.10 6.07
CA THR A 51 -8.37 4.16 6.36
C THR A 51 -7.58 3.35 5.33
N THR A 52 -6.25 3.35 5.44
CA THR A 52 -5.38 2.51 4.59
C THR A 52 -4.77 1.33 5.32
N GLN A 53 -5.18 1.12 6.58
CA GLN A 53 -4.68 0.05 7.43
C GLN A 53 -5.15 -1.32 6.95
N THR A 54 -4.20 -2.25 6.85
CA THR A 54 -4.44 -3.65 6.51
C THR A 54 -4.60 -4.49 7.78
N SER A 55 -4.72 -5.82 7.63
CA SER A 55 -4.76 -6.76 8.75
C SER A 55 -3.48 -6.78 9.60
N VAL A 56 -2.36 -6.25 9.10
CA VAL A 56 -1.07 -6.22 9.80
C VAL A 56 -0.71 -4.78 10.15
N LYS A 57 -0.45 -4.53 11.44
CA LYS A 57 0.00 -3.22 11.92
C LYS A 57 1.33 -2.84 11.24
N GLY A 58 1.44 -1.60 10.77
CA GLY A 58 2.61 -1.10 10.04
C GLY A 58 2.59 -1.42 8.54
N VAL A 59 1.55 -2.12 8.04
CA VAL A 59 1.35 -2.35 6.61
C VAL A 59 0.10 -1.64 6.13
N PHE A 60 0.28 -0.76 5.15
CA PHE A 60 -0.77 0.08 4.57
C PHE A 60 -0.95 -0.26 3.08
N ALA A 61 -2.18 -0.19 2.59
CA ALA A 61 -2.52 -0.43 1.20
C ALA A 61 -3.23 0.78 0.59
N ALA A 62 -2.78 1.19 -0.60
CA ALA A 62 -3.31 2.36 -1.31
C ALA A 62 -3.45 2.09 -2.81
N GLY A 63 -4.39 2.78 -3.44
CA GLY A 63 -4.70 2.66 -4.87
C GLY A 63 -5.38 1.36 -5.29
N ASP A 64 -5.21 0.99 -6.55
CA ASP A 64 -5.93 -0.11 -7.22
C ASP A 64 -5.77 -1.48 -6.55
N VAL A 65 -4.77 -1.66 -5.68
CA VAL A 65 -4.58 -2.92 -4.92
C VAL A 65 -5.66 -3.15 -3.85
N GLN A 66 -6.32 -2.08 -3.40
CA GLN A 66 -7.44 -2.12 -2.45
C GLN A 66 -8.74 -1.55 -3.04
N ASP A 67 -8.65 -0.74 -4.11
CA ASP A 67 -9.82 -0.18 -4.79
C ASP A 67 -10.20 -0.97 -6.06
N LYS A 68 -11.22 -1.83 -5.94
CA LYS A 68 -11.81 -2.53 -7.09
C LYS A 68 -12.90 -1.73 -7.83
N ARG A 69 -13.35 -0.61 -7.28
CA ARG A 69 -14.55 0.12 -7.74
C ARG A 69 -14.21 1.29 -8.64
N TYR A 70 -13.32 2.20 -8.21
CA TYR A 70 -13.06 3.43 -8.96
C TYR A 70 -11.88 3.28 -9.91
N ARG A 71 -10.75 2.73 -9.43
CA ARG A 71 -9.54 2.46 -10.25
C ARG A 71 -9.15 3.68 -11.10
N GLN A 72 -9.16 4.85 -10.47
CA GLN A 72 -8.80 6.10 -11.11
C GLN A 72 -7.46 6.57 -10.55
N ALA A 73 -6.63 7.17 -11.39
CA ALA A 73 -5.36 7.74 -10.96
C ALA A 73 -5.54 8.73 -9.78
N ILE A 74 -6.63 9.51 -9.77
CA ILE A 74 -6.91 10.46 -8.71
C ILE A 74 -7.32 9.81 -7.38
N THR A 75 -8.08 8.70 -7.41
CA THR A 75 -8.44 7.98 -6.18
C THR A 75 -7.23 7.25 -5.62
N SER A 76 -6.36 6.74 -6.49
CA SER A 76 -5.09 6.13 -6.10
C SER A 76 -4.11 7.14 -5.52
N ALA A 77 -4.04 8.36 -6.06
CA ALA A 77 -3.26 9.45 -5.46
C ALA A 77 -3.81 9.85 -4.08
N GLY A 78 -5.12 10.00 -3.94
CA GLY A 78 -5.76 10.37 -2.67
C GLY A 78 -5.51 9.33 -1.57
N THR A 79 -5.73 8.05 -1.86
CA THR A 79 -5.45 6.95 -0.92
C THR A 79 -3.96 6.79 -0.63
N GLY A 80 -3.08 7.12 -1.59
CA GLY A 80 -1.63 7.17 -1.38
C GLY A 80 -1.23 8.23 -0.34
N CYS A 81 -1.82 9.42 -0.40
CA CYS A 81 -1.60 10.46 0.61
C CYS A 81 -2.08 10.02 2.00
N MET A 82 -3.24 9.36 2.08
CA MET A 82 -3.75 8.84 3.35
C MET A 82 -2.79 7.81 3.96
N ALA A 83 -2.25 6.89 3.15
CA ALA A 83 -1.28 5.90 3.61
C ALA A 83 0.02 6.51 4.10
N ALA A 84 0.51 7.56 3.43
CA ALA A 84 1.71 8.26 3.86
C ALA A 84 1.54 8.91 5.24
N LEU A 85 0.41 9.58 5.48
CA LEU A 85 0.12 10.22 6.78
C LEU A 85 -0.10 9.19 7.90
N GLU A 86 -0.78 8.08 7.61
CA GLU A 86 -0.96 7.00 8.59
C GLU A 86 0.36 6.31 8.94
N ALA A 87 1.25 6.13 7.95
CA ALA A 87 2.58 5.58 8.17
C ALA A 87 3.47 6.54 8.97
N GLU A 88 3.47 7.83 8.64
CA GLU A 88 4.20 8.86 9.39
C GLU A 88 3.78 8.87 10.86
N ARG A 89 2.47 8.92 11.12
CA ARG A 89 1.93 8.89 12.49
C ARG A 89 2.36 7.63 13.24
N LEU A 90 2.31 6.47 12.60
CA LEU A 90 2.71 5.21 13.23
C LEU A 90 4.20 5.20 13.59
N ILE A 91 5.05 5.74 12.73
CA ILE A 91 6.49 5.84 13.00
C ILE A 91 6.75 6.79 14.17
N SER A 92 6.12 7.97 14.19
CA SER A 92 6.26 8.91 15.31
C SER A 92 5.81 8.32 16.65
N GLU A 93 4.70 7.57 16.66
CA GLU A 93 4.24 6.87 17.86
C GLU A 93 5.20 5.78 18.34
N GLU A 94 5.86 5.09 17.41
CA GLU A 94 6.87 4.07 17.74
C GLU A 94 8.18 4.69 18.24
N GLU A 95 8.55 5.87 17.75
CA GLU A 95 9.70 6.65 18.24
C GLU A 95 9.46 7.13 19.68
N GLU A 96 8.30 7.73 19.96
CA GLU A 96 7.94 8.18 21.31
C GLU A 96 7.89 7.02 22.32
N ALA A 97 7.39 5.86 21.89
CA ALA A 97 7.34 4.66 22.73
C ALA A 97 8.72 4.04 23.01
N HIS A 98 9.76 4.38 22.23
CA HIS A 98 11.12 3.87 22.42
C HIS A 98 11.99 4.79 23.29
N GLU A 99 11.59 6.04 23.49
CA GLU A 99 12.31 7.01 24.32
C GLU A 99 11.84 7.06 25.80
N GLY A 100 10.76 6.34 26.14
CA GLY A 100 10.23 6.20 27.51
C GLY A 100 10.65 4.92 28.22
#